data_AF-A0A7C1KZG0-F1
#
_entry.id   AF-A0A7C1KZG0-F1
#
_cell.length_a   1.000
_cell.length_b   1.000
_cell.length_c   1.000
_cell.angle_alpha   90.00
_cell.angle_beta   90.00
_cell.angle_gamma   90.00
#
_symmetry.space_group_name_H-M   'P 1'
#
loop_
_entity.id
_entity.type
_entity.pdbx_description
1 polymer ?
#
loop_
_entity_poly.entity_id
_entity_poly.type
_entity_poly.pdbx_seq_one_letter_code
_entity_poly.pdbx_strand_id
1 'polypeptide(L)'
;MKSVVDSLKEMSEEIKSDIETLLLNYTTIHSDRVFSSSGDHYWGSLSREGNGIQSKVLETYQQFSHLVNMLIIKQSQDVAGIYYAHDMKIKQIIEQKGNTWYKTPPDVLTAATETMDKYVGLLEELYDPSDGRAIYVPDTNALVYNPELEKWRFPDAQLFKIFLIPLILFELDTIRDKHENEMLREKAESLIGKIKGFRSRGRLTDGVPLVEGISEIVAGALEPDFENTLPWLNVENSDDRILASFIEIIRLHPHSPVVLVTCDINLQNKAEFARLQFEEPPAL
;
A
#
# COMPACT_ATOMS: atom_id res chain seq x y z
N MET A 1 -13.61 -7.48 -3.01
CA MET A 1 -12.51 -6.67 -2.43
C MET A 1 -11.61 -6.14 -3.53
N LYS A 2 -10.88 -5.06 -3.26
CA LYS A 2 -9.98 -4.38 -4.21
C LYS A 2 -8.54 -4.76 -3.92
N SER A 3 -7.69 -4.85 -4.95
CA SER A 3 -6.24 -4.93 -4.78
C SER A 3 -5.63 -3.54 -4.49
N VAL A 4 -4.33 -3.49 -4.14
CA VAL A 4 -3.63 -2.21 -4.03
C VAL A 4 -3.58 -1.48 -5.38
N VAL A 5 -3.46 -2.23 -6.49
CA VAL A 5 -3.46 -1.66 -7.84
C VAL A 5 -4.82 -1.05 -8.16
N ASP A 6 -5.93 -1.69 -7.78
CA ASP A 6 -7.26 -1.10 -7.96
C ASP A 6 -7.44 0.19 -7.15
N SER A 7 -6.97 0.20 -5.89
CA SER A 7 -6.98 1.40 -5.05
C SER A 7 -6.15 2.54 -5.65
N LEU A 8 -4.98 2.23 -6.21
CA LEU A 8 -4.12 3.20 -6.88
C LEU A 8 -4.76 3.77 -8.16
N LYS A 9 -5.50 2.96 -8.92
CA LYS A 9 -6.26 3.45 -10.08
C LYS A 9 -7.30 4.48 -9.66
N GLU A 10 -8.06 4.20 -8.61
CA GLU A 10 -9.07 5.15 -8.09
C GLU A 10 -8.43 6.45 -7.59
N MET A 11 -7.31 6.34 -6.86
CA MET A 11 -6.52 7.52 -6.45
C MET A 11 -6.01 8.31 -7.66
N SER A 12 -5.61 7.62 -8.74
CA SER A 12 -5.17 8.29 -9.96
C SER A 12 -6.30 9.10 -10.62
N GLU A 13 -7.55 8.63 -10.59
CA GLU A 13 -8.70 9.39 -11.11
C GLU A 13 -9.01 10.60 -10.22
N GLU A 14 -8.94 10.45 -8.89
CA GLU A 14 -9.09 11.56 -7.94
C GLU A 14 -8.04 12.66 -8.22
N ILE A 15 -6.77 12.26 -8.36
CA ILE A 15 -5.67 13.18 -8.66
C ILE A 15 -5.87 13.88 -10.01
N LYS A 16 -6.29 13.14 -11.06
CA LYS A 16 -6.56 13.73 -12.38
C LYS A 16 -7.66 14.80 -12.30
N SER A 17 -8.74 14.52 -11.59
CA SER A 17 -9.84 15.48 -11.37
C SER A 17 -9.39 16.72 -10.59
N ASP A 18 -8.58 16.55 -9.56
CA ASP A 18 -8.07 17.68 -8.77
C ASP A 18 -7.04 18.52 -9.57
N ILE A 19 -6.19 17.87 -10.39
CA ILE A 19 -5.27 18.55 -11.33
C ILE A 19 -6.05 19.33 -12.38
N GLU A 20 -7.12 18.77 -12.96
CA GLU A 20 -8.00 19.48 -13.90
C GLU A 20 -8.56 20.75 -13.25
N THR A 21 -9.06 20.62 -12.02
CA THR A 21 -9.59 21.76 -11.26
C THR A 21 -8.52 22.83 -11.03
N LEU A 22 -7.31 22.44 -10.63
CA LEU A 22 -6.18 23.35 -10.42
C LEU A 22 -5.81 24.08 -11.72
N LEU A 23 -5.65 23.33 -12.81
CA LEU A 23 -5.14 23.84 -14.08
C LEU A 23 -6.16 24.73 -14.79
N LEU A 24 -7.41 24.30 -14.92
CA LEU A 24 -8.40 25.01 -15.72
C LEU A 24 -9.00 26.22 -15.01
N ASN A 25 -9.07 26.20 -13.67
CA ASN A 25 -9.74 27.27 -12.92
C ASN A 25 -8.78 28.27 -12.27
N TYR A 26 -7.56 27.84 -11.91
CA TYR A 26 -6.67 28.64 -11.06
C TYR A 26 -5.29 28.90 -11.65
N THR A 27 -4.92 28.20 -12.73
CA THR A 27 -3.59 28.31 -13.32
C THR A 27 -3.57 29.28 -14.49
N THR A 28 -2.53 30.10 -14.55
CA THR A 28 -2.23 30.95 -15.70
C THR A 28 -0.81 30.70 -16.16
N ILE A 29 -0.58 30.78 -17.47
CA ILE A 29 0.74 30.62 -18.08
C ILE A 29 1.03 31.88 -18.90
N HIS A 30 2.23 32.41 -18.71
CA HIS A 30 2.70 33.59 -19.40
C HIS A 30 3.88 33.22 -20.30
N SER A 31 3.97 33.86 -21.46
CA SER A 31 5.12 33.71 -22.36
C SER A 31 6.25 34.62 -21.89
N ASP A 32 7.46 34.07 -21.79
CA ASP A 32 8.68 34.85 -21.66
C ASP A 32 9.19 35.20 -23.06
N ARG A 33 9.67 36.44 -23.23
CA ARG A 33 10.31 36.89 -24.49
C ARG A 33 11.78 36.50 -24.56
N VAL A 34 12.33 35.96 -23.48
CA VAL A 34 13.72 35.51 -23.38
C VAL A 34 13.77 33.98 -23.48
N PHE A 35 14.47 33.47 -24.50
CA PHE A 35 14.73 32.04 -24.61
C PHE A 35 15.63 31.58 -23.45
N SER A 36 15.06 30.82 -22.53
CA SER A 36 15.81 30.15 -21.47
C SER A 36 15.94 28.65 -21.79
N SER A 37 17.04 28.03 -21.34
CA SER A 37 17.20 26.57 -21.44
C SER A 37 16.25 25.78 -20.55
N SER A 38 15.48 26.47 -19.68
CA SER A 38 14.53 25.88 -18.74
C SER A 38 13.06 26.06 -19.14
N GLY A 39 12.78 26.67 -20.31
CA GLY A 39 11.43 26.91 -20.82
C GLY A 39 11.26 28.32 -21.41
N ASP A 40 10.26 28.48 -22.26
CA ASP A 40 9.87 29.74 -22.90
C ASP A 40 8.60 30.35 -22.29
N HIS A 41 8.03 29.69 -21.27
CA HIS A 41 6.88 30.15 -20.51
C HIS A 41 7.14 30.04 -19.01
N TYR A 42 6.32 30.71 -18.20
CA TYR A 42 6.37 30.62 -16.74
C TYR A 42 4.97 30.59 -16.12
N TRP A 43 4.87 29.99 -14.94
CA TRP A 43 3.63 29.88 -14.18
C TRP A 43 3.27 31.23 -13.55
N GLY A 44 2.00 31.64 -13.69
CA GLY A 44 1.46 32.77 -12.94
C GLY A 44 1.23 32.43 -11.47
N SER A 45 1.05 33.45 -10.63
CA SER A 45 0.77 33.26 -9.21
C SER A 45 -0.64 32.71 -8.97
N LEU A 46 -0.76 31.68 -8.13
CA LEU A 46 -2.05 31.13 -7.72
C LEU A 46 -2.81 32.06 -6.75
N SER A 47 -4.15 32.07 -6.85
CA SER A 47 -5.01 32.70 -5.84
C SER A 47 -4.97 31.93 -4.50
N ARG A 48 -5.60 32.46 -3.45
CA ARG A 48 -5.73 31.73 -2.17
C ARG A 48 -6.46 30.40 -2.35
N GLU A 49 -7.55 30.39 -3.12
CA GLU A 49 -8.27 29.15 -3.44
C GLU A 49 -7.38 28.20 -4.26
N GLY A 50 -6.66 28.72 -5.25
CA GLY A 50 -5.72 27.93 -6.06
C GLY A 50 -4.62 27.26 -5.23
N ASN A 51 -4.04 27.98 -4.26
CA ASN A 51 -3.06 27.41 -3.32
C ASN A 51 -3.67 26.32 -2.42
N GLY A 52 -4.95 26.45 -2.07
CA GLY A 52 -5.69 25.42 -1.33
C GLY A 52 -5.85 24.14 -2.13
N ILE A 53 -6.27 24.25 -3.40
CA ILE A 53 -6.37 23.10 -4.31
C ILE A 53 -4.99 22.49 -4.57
N GLN A 54 -3.96 23.31 -4.82
CA GLN A 54 -2.60 22.83 -5.01
C GLN A 54 -2.10 22.01 -3.82
N SER A 55 -2.31 22.51 -2.58
CA SER A 55 -1.92 21.79 -1.37
C SER A 55 -2.61 20.44 -1.26
N LYS A 56 -3.93 20.38 -1.54
CA LYS A 56 -4.71 19.14 -1.55
C LYS A 56 -4.16 18.15 -2.58
N VAL A 57 -3.97 18.58 -3.83
CA VAL A 57 -3.46 17.73 -4.92
C VAL A 57 -2.08 17.19 -4.55
N LEU A 58 -1.21 18.03 -3.99
CA LEU A 58 0.14 17.64 -3.61
C LEU A 58 0.14 16.57 -2.52
N GLU A 59 -0.72 16.72 -1.50
CA GLU A 59 -0.86 15.73 -0.42
C GLU A 59 -1.36 14.38 -0.96
N THR A 60 -2.44 14.38 -1.74
CA THR A 60 -2.98 13.15 -2.34
C THR A 60 -1.95 12.49 -3.28
N TYR A 61 -1.26 13.30 -4.09
CA TYR A 61 -0.23 12.80 -5.00
C TYR A 61 0.98 12.24 -4.25
N GLN A 62 1.41 12.85 -3.15
CA GLN A 62 2.50 12.32 -2.33
C GLN A 62 2.15 10.92 -1.79
N GLN A 63 0.94 10.74 -1.24
CA GLN A 63 0.46 9.44 -0.78
C GLN A 63 0.45 8.41 -1.93
N PHE A 64 -0.10 8.78 -3.08
CA PHE A 64 -0.08 7.95 -4.29
C PHE A 64 1.34 7.55 -4.70
N SER A 65 2.25 8.52 -4.81
CA SER A 65 3.63 8.29 -5.24
C SER A 65 4.40 7.38 -4.28
N HIS A 66 4.18 7.50 -2.96
CA HIS A 66 4.80 6.59 -1.99
C HIS A 66 4.32 5.15 -2.19
N LEU A 67 3.02 4.94 -2.35
CA LEU A 67 2.46 3.62 -2.61
C LEU A 67 2.97 3.02 -3.93
N VAL A 68 3.00 3.80 -5.02
CA VAL A 68 3.57 3.35 -6.30
C VAL A 68 5.06 3.01 -6.15
N ASN A 69 5.85 3.89 -5.52
CA ASN A 69 7.27 3.66 -5.29
C ASN A 69 7.52 2.34 -4.56
N MET A 70 6.72 2.04 -3.53
CA MET A 70 6.83 0.78 -2.80
C MET A 70 6.62 -0.45 -3.68
N LEU A 71 5.81 -0.38 -4.74
CA LEU A 71 5.61 -1.48 -5.68
C LEU A 71 6.70 -1.55 -6.75
N ILE A 72 7.21 -0.40 -7.19
CA ILE A 72 8.14 -0.27 -8.31
C ILE A 72 9.61 -0.46 -7.90
N ILE A 73 9.98 -0.17 -6.66
CA ILE A 73 11.39 -0.08 -6.24
C ILE A 73 12.20 -1.39 -6.38
N LYS A 74 11.53 -2.55 -6.37
CA LYS A 74 12.15 -3.88 -6.60
C LYS A 74 12.05 -4.35 -8.06
N GLN A 75 11.49 -3.54 -8.96
CA GLN A 75 11.40 -3.83 -10.39
C GLN A 75 12.74 -3.54 -11.10
N SER A 76 12.80 -3.83 -12.40
CA SER A 76 14.00 -3.54 -13.20
C SER A 76 14.35 -2.05 -13.21
N GLN A 77 15.63 -1.73 -13.46
CA GLN A 77 16.11 -0.34 -13.54
C GLN A 77 15.38 0.48 -14.60
N ASP A 78 14.95 -0.14 -15.70
CA ASP A 78 14.20 0.52 -16.76
C ASP A 78 12.82 0.96 -16.25
N VAL A 79 12.11 0.08 -15.55
CA VAL A 79 10.79 0.37 -14.96
C VAL A 79 10.90 1.46 -13.89
N ALA A 80 11.90 1.36 -13.01
CA ALA A 80 12.16 2.38 -12.00
C ALA A 80 12.53 3.73 -12.62
N GLY A 81 13.33 3.74 -13.69
CA GLY A 81 13.70 4.96 -14.42
C GLY A 81 12.49 5.66 -15.04
N ILE A 82 11.58 4.91 -15.65
CA ILE A 82 10.31 5.44 -16.19
C ILE A 82 9.48 6.06 -15.06
N TYR A 83 9.34 5.35 -13.93
CA TYR A 83 8.63 5.86 -12.75
C TYR A 83 9.19 7.20 -12.27
N TYR A 84 10.50 7.31 -12.02
CA TYR A 84 11.09 8.55 -11.51
C TYR A 84 10.95 9.73 -12.49
N ALA A 85 11.04 9.47 -13.80
CA ALA A 85 10.84 10.50 -14.81
C ALA A 85 9.39 11.04 -14.80
N HIS A 86 8.41 10.15 -14.64
CA HIS A 86 7.00 10.52 -14.52
C HIS A 86 6.70 11.23 -13.20
N ASP A 87 7.35 10.82 -12.11
CA ASP A 87 7.20 11.42 -10.79
C ASP A 87 7.66 12.86 -10.75
N MET A 88 8.87 13.10 -11.27
CA MET A 88 9.39 14.46 -11.40
C MET A 88 8.47 15.33 -12.25
N LYS A 89 7.94 14.80 -13.35
CA LYS A 89 7.06 15.56 -14.26
C LYS A 89 5.75 15.97 -13.59
N ILE A 90 5.07 15.05 -12.89
CA ILE A 90 3.82 15.37 -12.20
C ILE A 90 4.07 16.35 -11.04
N LYS A 91 5.13 16.14 -10.25
CA LYS A 91 5.51 17.09 -9.18
C LYS A 91 5.72 18.50 -9.71
N GLN A 92 6.45 18.65 -10.82
CA GLN A 92 6.64 19.94 -11.47
C GLN A 92 5.32 20.59 -11.93
N ILE A 93 4.39 19.80 -12.47
CA ILE A 93 3.06 20.28 -12.89
C ILE A 93 2.23 20.75 -11.70
N ILE A 94 2.21 19.99 -10.59
CA ILE A 94 1.44 20.33 -9.40
C ILE A 94 2.05 21.57 -8.72
N GLU A 95 3.37 21.60 -8.55
CA GLU A 95 4.05 22.69 -7.84
C GLU A 95 4.03 24.02 -8.58
N GLN A 96 3.94 24.01 -9.91
CA GLN A 96 3.88 25.21 -10.75
C GLN A 96 5.00 26.22 -10.45
N LYS A 97 6.23 25.71 -10.26
CA LYS A 97 7.40 26.55 -9.95
C LYS A 97 8.30 26.69 -11.18
N GLY A 98 8.78 27.92 -11.40
CA GLY A 98 9.77 28.24 -12.41
C GLY A 98 9.20 28.30 -13.83
N ASN A 99 10.03 27.88 -14.78
CA ASN A 99 9.71 27.93 -16.21
C ASN A 99 9.08 26.60 -16.67
N THR A 100 8.35 26.67 -17.77
CA THR A 100 7.64 25.55 -18.38
C THR A 100 7.71 25.63 -19.90
N TRP A 101 7.61 24.47 -20.54
CA TRP A 101 7.50 24.35 -22.00
C TRP A 101 6.04 24.32 -22.49
N TYR A 102 5.08 24.26 -21.55
CA TYR A 102 3.67 24.27 -21.88
C TYR A 102 3.19 25.70 -22.13
N LYS A 103 2.34 25.86 -23.15
CA LYS A 103 1.82 27.16 -23.57
C LYS A 103 0.53 27.52 -22.86
N THR A 104 -0.31 26.52 -22.62
CA THR A 104 -1.65 26.71 -22.06
C THR A 104 -1.97 25.66 -20.99
N PRO A 105 -2.82 25.98 -19.99
CA PRO A 105 -3.23 24.99 -18.98
C PRO A 105 -3.88 23.71 -19.56
N PRO A 106 -4.69 23.74 -20.64
CA PRO A 106 -5.16 22.53 -21.30
C PRO A 106 -4.05 21.62 -21.86
N ASP A 107 -2.95 22.19 -22.36
CA ASP A 107 -1.79 21.40 -22.80
C ASP A 107 -1.12 20.69 -21.62
N VAL A 108 -1.00 21.40 -20.48
CA VAL A 108 -0.48 20.83 -19.23
C VAL A 108 -1.38 19.70 -18.75
N LEU A 109 -2.70 19.89 -18.77
CA LEU A 109 -3.67 18.90 -18.33
C LEU A 109 -3.57 17.63 -19.16
N THR A 110 -3.51 17.76 -20.49
CA THR A 110 -3.31 16.62 -21.39
C THR A 110 -2.04 15.85 -21.02
N ALA A 111 -0.93 16.57 -20.85
CA ALA A 111 0.35 15.97 -20.48
C ALA A 111 0.34 15.32 -19.09
N ALA A 112 -0.40 15.88 -18.12
CA ALA A 112 -0.56 15.32 -16.78
C ALA A 112 -1.37 14.03 -16.83
N THR A 113 -2.53 14.04 -17.49
CA THR A 113 -3.40 12.87 -17.67
C THR A 113 -2.66 11.72 -18.35
N GLU A 114 -1.98 11.99 -19.49
CA GLU A 114 -1.17 10.97 -20.17
C GLU A 114 -0.05 10.39 -19.29
N THR A 115 0.50 11.21 -18.38
CA THR A 115 1.55 10.74 -17.47
C THR A 115 0.97 9.89 -16.34
N MET A 116 -0.21 10.26 -15.82
CA MET A 116 -0.94 9.45 -14.83
C MET A 116 -1.41 8.12 -15.42
N ASP A 117 -1.89 8.11 -16.67
CA ASP A 117 -2.30 6.88 -17.35
C ASP A 117 -1.11 5.92 -17.54
N LYS A 118 0.09 6.46 -17.80
CA LYS A 118 1.32 5.66 -17.83
C LYS A 118 1.66 5.05 -16.47
N TYR A 119 1.42 5.75 -15.36
CA TYR A 119 1.59 5.14 -14.03
C TYR A 119 0.68 3.94 -13.85
N VAL A 120 -0.61 4.11 -14.18
CA VAL A 120 -1.59 3.01 -14.08
C VAL A 120 -1.16 1.84 -14.96
N GLY A 121 -0.70 2.10 -16.19
CA GLY A 121 -0.17 1.07 -17.08
C GLY A 121 1.01 0.30 -16.47
N LEU A 122 1.98 0.99 -15.84
CA LEU A 122 3.10 0.32 -15.16
C LEU A 122 2.63 -0.58 -14.02
N LEU A 123 1.59 -0.18 -13.28
CA LEU A 123 1.03 -0.96 -12.19
C LEU A 123 0.29 -2.20 -12.69
N GLU A 124 -0.36 -2.11 -13.86
CA GLU A 124 -1.05 -3.22 -14.51
C GLU A 124 -0.10 -4.29 -15.07
N GLU A 125 1.15 -3.92 -15.33
CA GLU A 125 2.19 -4.84 -15.82
C GLU A 125 2.93 -5.57 -14.69
N LEU A 126 2.62 -5.28 -13.43
CA LEU A 126 3.28 -5.94 -12.29
C LEU A 126 2.95 -7.43 -12.26
N TYR A 127 3.99 -8.24 -12.05
CA TYR A 127 3.80 -9.68 -11.88
C TYR A 127 3.18 -9.97 -10.52
N ASP A 128 2.08 -10.72 -10.52
CA ASP A 128 1.48 -11.30 -9.31
C ASP A 128 1.49 -12.84 -9.43
N PRO A 129 2.20 -13.58 -8.56
CA PRO A 129 2.22 -15.04 -8.55
C PRO A 129 0.95 -15.66 -7.97
N SER A 130 0.03 -14.87 -7.41
CA SER A 130 -1.18 -15.38 -6.79
C SER A 130 -2.24 -15.79 -7.81
N ASP A 131 -3.21 -16.53 -7.28
CA ASP A 131 -4.41 -16.98 -7.98
C ASP A 131 -5.57 -15.96 -7.83
N GLY A 132 -5.29 -14.72 -7.43
CA GLY A 132 -6.29 -13.67 -7.20
C GLY A 132 -7.11 -13.83 -5.91
N ARG A 133 -6.82 -14.83 -5.07
CA ARG A 133 -7.49 -15.02 -3.78
C ARG A 133 -7.07 -13.93 -2.79
N ALA A 134 -8.01 -13.50 -1.97
CA ALA A 134 -7.74 -12.56 -0.88
C ALA A 134 -6.71 -13.13 0.11
N ILE A 135 -5.81 -12.28 0.57
CA ILE A 135 -4.76 -12.61 1.53
C ILE A 135 -5.00 -11.77 2.79
N TYR A 136 -5.26 -12.45 3.90
CA TYR A 136 -5.43 -11.84 5.21
C TYR A 136 -4.16 -12.02 6.02
N VAL A 137 -3.60 -10.91 6.51
CA VAL A 137 -2.37 -10.88 7.29
C VAL A 137 -2.74 -10.45 8.70
N PRO A 138 -2.99 -11.39 9.63
CA PRO A 138 -3.35 -11.02 10.99
C PRO A 138 -2.16 -10.47 11.77
N ASP A 139 -2.39 -9.63 12.77
CA ASP A 139 -1.39 -9.36 13.81
C ASP A 139 -1.51 -10.39 14.95
N THR A 140 -0.60 -10.31 15.92
CA THR A 140 -0.61 -11.21 17.08
C THR A 140 -1.87 -11.04 17.93
N ASN A 141 -2.36 -9.81 18.07
CA ASN A 141 -3.56 -9.51 18.86
C ASN A 141 -4.81 -10.15 18.25
N ALA A 142 -4.97 -10.11 16.93
CA ALA A 142 -6.06 -10.73 16.20
C ALA A 142 -6.07 -12.25 16.35
N LEU A 143 -4.89 -12.88 16.26
CA LEU A 143 -4.76 -14.33 16.47
C LEU A 143 -5.14 -14.73 17.90
N VAL A 144 -4.70 -13.96 18.91
CA VAL A 144 -5.01 -14.21 20.32
C VAL A 144 -6.49 -13.93 20.64
N TYR A 145 -7.08 -12.94 19.96
CA TYR A 145 -8.50 -12.62 20.07
C TYR A 145 -9.36 -13.80 19.61
N ASN A 146 -9.14 -14.28 18.36
CA ASN A 146 -9.83 -15.44 17.81
C ASN A 146 -8.82 -16.52 17.32
N PRO A 147 -8.48 -17.50 18.17
CA PRO A 147 -7.51 -18.54 17.82
C PRO A 147 -8.08 -19.68 16.95
N GLU A 148 -9.36 -19.64 16.59
CA GLU A 148 -10.04 -20.65 15.79
C GLU A 148 -10.00 -20.28 14.30
N LEU A 149 -8.80 -20.26 13.72
CA LEU A 149 -8.54 -19.86 12.32
C LEU A 149 -9.41 -20.61 11.30
N GLU A 150 -9.78 -21.85 11.59
CA GLU A 150 -10.65 -22.67 10.75
C GLU A 150 -12.09 -22.12 10.67
N LYS A 151 -12.53 -21.36 11.68
CA LYS A 151 -13.84 -20.73 11.74
C LYS A 151 -13.86 -19.33 11.12
N TRP A 152 -12.71 -18.74 10.83
CA TRP A 152 -12.65 -17.40 10.25
C TRP A 152 -13.39 -17.36 8.92
N ARG A 153 -14.26 -16.36 8.77
CA ARG A 153 -15.01 -16.09 7.54
C ARG A 153 -15.03 -14.59 7.33
N PHE A 154 -14.78 -14.18 6.10
CA PHE A 154 -14.81 -12.78 5.71
C PHE A 154 -15.94 -12.59 4.68
N PRO A 155 -16.88 -11.66 4.88
CA PRO A 155 -18.05 -11.51 4.02
C PRO A 155 -17.71 -11.32 2.54
N ASP A 156 -16.62 -10.62 2.27
CA ASP A 156 -16.22 -10.24 0.91
C ASP A 156 -15.22 -11.23 0.26
N ALA A 157 -14.88 -12.34 0.94
CA ALA A 157 -13.96 -13.35 0.43
C ALA A 157 -14.48 -14.78 0.67
N GLN A 158 -14.95 -15.43 -0.41
CA GLN A 158 -15.36 -16.84 -0.37
C GLN A 158 -14.19 -17.81 -0.22
N LEU A 159 -13.05 -17.49 -0.86
CA LEU A 159 -11.80 -18.25 -0.82
C LEU A 159 -10.67 -17.30 -0.42
N PHE A 160 -9.90 -17.66 0.61
CA PHE A 160 -8.85 -16.78 1.10
C PHE A 160 -7.65 -17.52 1.71
N LYS A 161 -6.55 -16.79 1.85
CA LYS A 161 -5.33 -17.23 2.53
C LYS A 161 -5.14 -16.44 3.81
N ILE A 162 -4.75 -17.10 4.89
CA ILE A 162 -4.21 -16.45 6.09
C ILE A 162 -2.68 -16.52 5.98
N PHE A 163 -2.02 -15.38 5.90
CA PHE A 163 -0.57 -15.31 5.75
C PHE A 163 0.08 -14.89 7.07
N LEU A 164 0.90 -15.78 7.63
CA LEU A 164 1.67 -15.52 8.83
C LEU A 164 3.06 -14.97 8.49
N ILE A 165 3.40 -13.80 9.02
CA ILE A 165 4.76 -13.24 8.96
C ILE A 165 5.63 -13.75 10.12
N PRO A 166 6.97 -13.81 9.96
CA PRO A 166 7.87 -14.32 10.99
C PRO A 166 7.75 -13.58 12.33
N LEU A 167 7.54 -12.26 12.29
CA LEU A 167 7.42 -11.43 13.48
C LEU A 167 6.28 -11.89 14.41
N ILE A 168 5.13 -12.27 13.86
CA ILE A 168 3.99 -12.77 14.64
C ILE A 168 4.34 -14.07 15.34
N LEU A 169 5.05 -14.98 14.66
CA LEU A 169 5.46 -16.25 15.26
C LEU A 169 6.41 -16.00 16.45
N PHE A 170 7.31 -15.04 16.31
CA PHE A 170 8.20 -14.60 17.39
C PHE A 170 7.44 -13.96 18.56
N GLU A 171 6.44 -13.12 18.28
CA GLU A 171 5.59 -12.49 19.31
C GLU A 171 4.76 -13.55 20.05
N LEU A 172 4.17 -14.51 19.35
CA LEU A 172 3.45 -15.63 19.96
C LEU A 172 4.36 -16.48 20.87
N ASP A 173 5.58 -16.79 20.43
CA ASP A 173 6.57 -17.49 21.27
C ASP A 173 6.90 -16.66 22.53
N THR A 174 7.05 -15.35 22.38
CA THR A 174 7.31 -14.45 23.52
C THR A 174 6.14 -14.41 24.49
N ILE A 175 4.90 -14.35 24.00
CA ILE A 175 3.70 -14.39 24.84
C ILE A 175 3.65 -15.71 25.61
N ARG A 176 3.83 -16.86 24.94
CA ARG A 176 3.84 -18.17 25.58
C ARG A 176 4.86 -18.24 26.73
N ASP A 177 6.08 -17.76 26.49
CA ASP A 177 7.20 -17.99 27.40
C ASP A 177 7.26 -16.98 28.57
N LYS A 178 6.84 -15.73 28.34
CA LYS A 178 7.16 -14.61 29.22
C LYS A 178 5.97 -13.79 29.71
N HIS A 179 4.76 -14.01 29.18
CA HIS A 179 3.61 -13.19 29.55
C HIS A 179 3.11 -13.51 30.97
N GLU A 180 2.78 -12.47 31.74
CA GLU A 180 2.35 -12.63 33.13
C GLU A 180 0.96 -13.28 33.25
N ASN A 181 0.06 -12.93 32.32
CA ASN A 181 -1.29 -13.49 32.25
C ASN A 181 -1.28 -14.93 31.71
N GLU A 182 -1.66 -15.88 32.56
CA GLU A 182 -1.74 -17.31 32.25
C GLU A 182 -2.71 -17.64 31.11
N MET A 183 -3.88 -17.01 31.05
CA MET A 183 -4.85 -17.22 29.98
C MET A 183 -4.28 -16.83 28.61
N LEU A 184 -3.47 -15.75 28.56
CA LEU A 184 -2.82 -15.33 27.30
C LEU A 184 -1.72 -16.31 26.88
N ARG A 185 -0.96 -16.86 27.85
CA ARG A 185 0.02 -17.91 27.56
C ARG A 185 -0.64 -19.16 27.00
N GLU A 186 -1.73 -19.63 27.61
CA GLU A 186 -2.48 -20.81 27.15
C GLU A 186 -3.02 -20.62 25.73
N LYS A 187 -3.55 -19.43 25.42
CA LYS A 187 -3.99 -19.08 24.06
C LYS A 187 -2.84 -19.12 23.05
N ALA A 188 -1.69 -18.51 23.37
CA ALA A 188 -0.51 -18.53 22.52
C ALA A 188 0.04 -19.95 22.32
N GLU A 189 0.10 -20.75 23.39
CA GLU A 189 0.54 -22.15 23.33
C GLU A 189 -0.39 -22.99 22.43
N SER A 190 -1.70 -22.82 22.58
CA SER A 190 -2.72 -23.47 21.74
C SER A 190 -2.56 -23.10 20.27
N LEU A 191 -2.40 -21.81 19.95
CA LEU A 191 -2.15 -21.30 18.60
C LEU A 191 -0.88 -21.91 17.99
N ILE A 192 0.23 -21.91 18.73
CA ILE A 192 1.50 -22.50 18.28
C ILE A 192 1.32 -24.01 18.03
N GLY A 193 0.59 -24.70 18.91
CA GLY A 193 0.22 -26.10 18.75
C GLY A 193 -0.55 -26.35 17.45
N LYS A 194 -1.56 -25.53 17.15
CA LYS A 194 -2.33 -25.59 15.90
C LYS A 194 -1.48 -25.35 14.66
N ILE A 195 -0.64 -24.31 14.67
CA ILE A 195 0.26 -23.98 13.55
C ILE A 195 1.23 -25.15 13.29
N LYS A 196 1.79 -25.77 14.33
CA LYS A 196 2.60 -27.00 14.21
C LYS A 196 1.79 -28.17 13.65
N GLY A 197 0.54 -28.32 14.09
CA GLY A 197 -0.40 -29.30 13.54
C GLY A 197 -0.67 -29.09 12.05
N PHE A 198 -0.82 -27.84 11.59
CA PHE A 198 -0.99 -27.54 10.17
C PHE A 198 0.27 -27.88 9.36
N ARG A 199 1.45 -27.59 9.91
CA ARG A 199 2.74 -27.96 9.30
C ARG A 199 2.93 -29.46 9.11
N SER A 200 2.25 -30.32 9.89
CA SER A 200 2.32 -31.77 9.68
C SER A 200 1.50 -32.24 8.47
N ARG A 201 0.55 -31.42 7.99
CA ARG A 201 -0.32 -31.70 6.83
C ARG A 201 0.27 -31.24 5.50
N GLY A 202 1.33 -30.43 5.52
CA GLY A 202 1.97 -29.90 4.31
C GLY A 202 2.96 -28.77 4.61
N ARG A 203 3.55 -28.20 3.57
CA ARG A 203 4.48 -27.07 3.71
C ARG A 203 3.70 -25.76 3.82
N LEU A 204 3.82 -25.07 4.95
CA LEU A 204 3.18 -23.76 5.14
C LEU A 204 3.64 -22.72 4.12
N THR A 205 4.84 -22.84 3.55
CA THR A 205 5.31 -21.97 2.47
C THR A 205 4.52 -22.11 1.19
N ASP A 206 3.92 -23.29 0.97
CA ASP A 206 3.18 -23.63 -0.26
C ASP A 206 1.66 -23.46 -0.05
N GLY A 207 1.24 -23.19 1.20
CA GLY A 207 -0.16 -23.17 1.63
C GLY A 207 -0.64 -24.53 2.11
N VAL A 208 -1.34 -24.53 3.26
CA VAL A 208 -1.99 -25.71 3.83
C VAL A 208 -3.47 -25.42 4.04
N PRO A 209 -4.40 -26.25 3.52
CA PRO A 209 -5.83 -26.06 3.77
C PRO A 209 -6.16 -26.06 5.26
N LEU A 210 -6.79 -24.99 5.73
CA LEU A 210 -7.45 -24.93 7.05
C LEU A 210 -8.81 -25.57 6.97
N VAL A 211 -9.61 -25.11 6.00
CA VAL A 211 -10.91 -25.69 5.63
C VAL A 211 -10.93 -25.86 4.12
N GLU A 212 -11.17 -27.11 3.69
CA GLU A 212 -11.15 -27.48 2.28
C GLU A 212 -12.11 -26.62 1.46
N GLY A 213 -11.61 -26.04 0.37
CA GLY A 213 -12.39 -25.17 -0.50
C GLY A 213 -12.85 -23.87 0.15
N ILE A 214 -12.24 -23.42 1.25
CA ILE A 214 -12.57 -22.14 1.91
C ILE A 214 -11.30 -21.36 2.26
N SER A 215 -10.41 -21.94 3.06
CA SER A 215 -9.26 -21.19 3.59
C SER A 215 -7.99 -22.03 3.64
N GLU A 216 -6.87 -21.36 3.38
CA GLU A 216 -5.52 -21.90 3.51
C GLU A 216 -4.71 -21.06 4.49
N ILE A 217 -3.75 -21.69 5.18
CA ILE A 217 -2.74 -20.99 5.96
C ILE A 217 -1.41 -21.07 5.23
N VAL A 218 -0.76 -19.92 5.11
CA VAL A 218 0.54 -19.73 4.49
C VAL A 218 1.48 -19.10 5.52
N ALA A 219 2.75 -19.48 5.53
CA ALA A 219 3.77 -18.80 6.31
C ALA A 219 4.98 -18.49 5.41
N GLY A 220 5.32 -17.20 5.32
CA GLY A 220 6.47 -16.72 4.55
C GLY A 220 7.65 -16.37 5.45
N ALA A 221 8.86 -16.50 4.92
CA ALA A 221 10.09 -15.98 5.55
C ALA A 221 10.39 -14.57 5.04
N LEU A 222 9.41 -13.68 5.14
CA LEU A 222 9.46 -12.32 4.59
C LEU A 222 9.82 -11.35 5.72
N GLU A 223 11.01 -10.77 5.64
CA GLU A 223 11.44 -9.70 6.54
C GLU A 223 11.18 -8.33 5.90
N PRO A 224 10.80 -7.31 6.68
CA PRO A 224 10.52 -5.98 6.17
C PRO A 224 11.78 -5.28 5.65
N ASP A 225 11.67 -4.62 4.50
CA ASP A 225 12.72 -3.76 3.95
C ASP A 225 12.46 -2.29 4.33
N PHE A 226 13.08 -1.85 5.42
CA PHE A 226 12.91 -0.48 5.92
C PHE A 226 13.58 0.60 5.06
N GLU A 227 14.49 0.23 4.16
CA GLU A 227 15.07 1.18 3.20
C GLU A 227 14.05 1.51 2.10
N ASN A 228 13.17 0.55 1.78
CA ASN A 228 12.25 0.61 0.64
C ASN A 228 10.77 0.48 1.08
N THR A 229 10.39 1.13 2.18
CA THR A 229 9.02 1.15 2.73
C THR A 229 8.52 2.59 2.94
N LEU A 230 7.41 2.77 3.67
CA LEU A 230 6.90 4.08 4.06
C LEU A 230 7.90 4.81 4.98
N PRO A 231 8.29 6.06 4.67
CA PRO A 231 9.43 6.74 5.30
C PRO A 231 9.19 7.14 6.77
N TRP A 232 7.95 7.09 7.25
CA TRP A 232 7.59 7.43 8.63
C TRP A 232 7.54 6.21 9.56
N LEU A 233 7.76 5.00 9.04
CA LEU A 233 7.83 3.78 9.85
C LEU A 233 9.16 3.69 10.60
N ASN A 234 9.09 3.26 11.86
CA ASN A 234 10.25 3.09 12.72
C ASN A 234 10.58 1.59 12.93
N VAL A 235 11.79 1.19 12.56
CA VAL A 235 12.29 -0.19 12.71
C VAL A 235 12.27 -0.69 14.16
N GLU A 236 12.34 0.19 15.15
CA GLU A 236 12.32 -0.18 16.57
C GLU A 236 10.90 -0.39 17.12
N ASN A 237 9.86 -0.02 16.37
CA ASN A 237 8.48 -0.18 16.78
C ASN A 237 7.89 -1.48 16.18
N SER A 238 7.34 -2.36 17.02
CA SER A 238 6.76 -3.64 16.58
C SER A 238 5.63 -3.47 15.56
N ASP A 239 4.70 -2.54 15.80
CA ASP A 239 3.55 -2.28 14.91
C ASP A 239 4.04 -1.82 13.54
N ASP A 240 5.05 -0.94 13.51
CA ASP A 240 5.65 -0.46 12.26
C ASP A 240 6.36 -1.58 11.50
N ARG A 241 6.99 -2.53 12.21
CA ARG A 241 7.57 -3.73 11.57
C ARG A 241 6.51 -4.67 11.02
N ILE A 242 5.36 -4.81 11.69
CA ILE A 242 4.21 -5.56 11.16
C ILE A 242 3.72 -4.88 9.88
N LEU A 243 3.52 -3.56 9.91
CA LEU A 243 3.03 -2.81 8.74
C LEU A 243 4.03 -2.83 7.58
N ALA A 244 5.33 -2.73 7.86
CA ALA A 244 6.38 -2.87 6.85
C ALA A 244 6.40 -4.28 6.25
N SER A 245 6.20 -5.33 7.06
CA SER A 245 6.13 -6.71 6.56
C SER A 245 4.87 -6.94 5.73
N PHE A 246 3.76 -6.32 6.12
CA PHE A 246 2.51 -6.31 5.37
C PHE A 246 2.67 -5.66 3.99
N ILE A 247 3.43 -4.56 3.89
CA ILE A 247 3.78 -3.93 2.61
C ILE A 247 4.59 -4.88 1.71
N GLU A 248 5.48 -5.70 2.26
CA GLU A 248 6.19 -6.70 1.45
C GLU A 248 5.23 -7.75 0.87
N ILE A 249 4.17 -8.14 1.59
CA ILE A 249 3.14 -9.06 1.08
C ILE A 249 2.35 -8.39 -0.05
N ILE A 250 1.96 -7.13 0.13
CA ILE A 250 1.30 -6.34 -0.93
C ILE A 250 2.19 -6.27 -2.18
N ARG A 251 3.49 -6.04 -2.03
CA ARG A 251 4.44 -5.99 -3.14
C ARG A 251 4.54 -7.33 -3.88
N LEU A 252 4.48 -8.44 -3.15
CA LEU A 252 4.47 -9.78 -3.75
C LEU A 252 3.15 -10.11 -4.44
N HIS A 253 2.05 -9.44 -4.06
CA HIS A 253 0.70 -9.73 -4.51
C HIS A 253 -0.06 -8.47 -4.91
N PRO A 254 0.44 -7.69 -5.90
CA PRO A 254 -0.09 -6.37 -6.21
C PRO A 254 -1.53 -6.40 -6.79
N HIS A 255 -1.95 -7.53 -7.37
CA HIS A 255 -3.26 -7.72 -7.98
C HIS A 255 -4.23 -8.53 -7.13
N SER A 256 -3.77 -9.16 -6.04
CA SER A 256 -4.65 -9.74 -5.04
C SER A 256 -5.06 -8.71 -3.99
N PRO A 257 -6.28 -8.81 -3.44
CA PRO A 257 -6.62 -8.11 -2.21
C PRO A 257 -5.75 -8.61 -1.06
N VAL A 258 -5.04 -7.69 -0.40
CA VAL A 258 -4.21 -7.99 0.78
C VAL A 258 -4.73 -7.11 1.92
N VAL A 259 -5.17 -7.75 3.01
CA VAL A 259 -5.90 -7.10 4.11
C VAL A 259 -5.20 -7.39 5.43
N LEU A 260 -4.88 -6.34 6.17
CA LEU A 260 -4.36 -6.45 7.52
C LEU A 260 -5.50 -6.81 8.48
N VAL A 261 -5.35 -7.85 9.30
CA VAL A 261 -6.37 -8.23 10.29
C VAL A 261 -5.91 -7.83 11.68
N THR A 262 -6.56 -6.81 12.26
CA THR A 262 -6.15 -6.23 13.56
C THR A 262 -7.31 -5.59 14.31
N CYS A 263 -7.31 -5.71 15.64
CA CYS A 263 -8.16 -4.92 16.54
C CYS A 263 -7.43 -3.70 17.14
N ASP A 264 -6.15 -3.50 16.82
CA ASP A 264 -5.34 -2.46 17.43
C ASP A 264 -5.60 -1.11 16.74
N ILE A 265 -6.19 -0.17 17.47
CA ILE A 265 -6.54 1.18 16.96
C ILE A 265 -5.31 1.93 16.44
N ASN A 266 -4.13 1.77 17.05
CA ASN A 266 -2.91 2.43 16.57
C ASN A 266 -2.49 1.86 15.21
N LEU A 267 -2.54 0.54 15.06
CA LEU A 267 -2.21 -0.12 13.80
C LEU A 267 -3.25 0.18 12.71
N GLN A 268 -4.54 0.23 13.06
CA GLN A 268 -5.63 0.66 12.16
C GLN A 268 -5.43 2.09 11.67
N ASN A 269 -5.13 3.04 12.56
CA ASN A 269 -4.86 4.44 12.20
C ASN A 269 -3.66 4.57 11.25
N LYS A 270 -2.59 3.80 11.48
CA LYS A 270 -1.41 3.76 10.62
C LYS A 270 -1.75 3.18 9.24
N ALA A 271 -2.53 2.10 9.18
CA ALA A 271 -3.00 1.52 7.93
C ALA A 271 -3.91 2.49 7.16
N GLU A 272 -4.84 3.15 7.83
CA GLU A 272 -5.72 4.17 7.24
C GLU A 272 -4.92 5.35 6.67
N PHE A 273 -3.96 5.88 7.44
CA PHE A 273 -3.07 6.94 6.98
C PHE A 273 -2.23 6.53 5.76
N ALA A 274 -1.84 5.25 5.70
CA ALA A 274 -1.16 4.65 4.55
C ALA A 274 -2.10 4.30 3.39
N ARG A 275 -3.43 4.48 3.53
CA ARG A 275 -4.48 3.99 2.61
C ARG A 275 -4.40 2.49 2.32
N LEU A 276 -4.02 1.73 3.34
CA LEU A 276 -3.91 0.28 3.31
C LEU A 276 -5.17 -0.36 3.89
N GLN A 277 -5.58 -1.49 3.31
CA GLN A 277 -6.80 -2.18 3.74
C GLN A 277 -6.59 -2.91 5.05
N PHE A 278 -7.55 -2.78 5.96
CA PHE A 278 -7.60 -3.55 7.19
C PHE A 278 -9.04 -3.95 7.53
N GLU A 279 -9.17 -5.03 8.29
CA GLU A 279 -10.41 -5.52 8.86
C GLU A 279 -10.17 -6.01 10.30
N GLU A 280 -11.23 -6.08 11.10
CA GLU A 280 -11.16 -6.74 12.40
C GLU A 280 -11.21 -8.28 12.23
N PRO A 281 -10.57 -9.05 13.12
CA PRO A 281 -10.73 -10.50 13.14
C PRO A 281 -12.20 -10.90 13.27
N PRO A 282 -12.65 -11.95 12.57
CA PRO A 282 -14.01 -12.47 12.73
C PRO A 282 -14.30 -12.79 14.20
N ALA A 283 -15.51 -12.47 14.66
CA ALA A 283 -15.95 -12.81 16.01
C ALA A 283 -15.93 -14.34 16.23
N LEU A 284 -15.74 -14.75 17.49
CA LEU A 284 -15.82 -16.14 17.95
C LEU A 284 -17.24 -16.73 17.82
#